data_AF-A0ABD0P460-F1
#
_entry.id   AF-A0ABD0P460-F1
#
_cell.length_a   1.000
_cell.length_b   1.000
_cell.length_c   1.000
_cell.angle_alpha   90.00
_cell.angle_beta   90.00
_cell.angle_gamma   90.00
#
_symmetry.space_group_name_H-M   'P 1'
#
loop_
_entity.id
_entity.type
_entity.pdbx_description
1 polymer ?
#
loop_
_entity_poly.entity_id
_entity_poly.type
_entity_poly.pdbx_seq_one_letter_code
_entity_poly.pdbx_strand_id
1 'polypeptide(L)' 'YMRGVKFTVKTGEEIFFDASGDPVARYDLVNWQPAGNERLHFKHVGFYDSSLSSEQRLQVNKEQVLWAGN' A
#
# COMPACT_ATOMS: atom_id res chain seq x y z
N TYR A 1 -26.06 0.43 -0.34
CA TYR A 1 -25.17 1.55 -0.68
C TYR A 1 -24.28 1.80 0.52
N MET A 2 -22.96 1.84 0.38
CA MET A 2 -22.01 1.89 1.51
C MET A 2 -21.55 3.34 1.81
N ARG A 3 -22.46 4.28 2.07
CA ARG A 3 -22.06 5.67 2.38
C ARG A 3 -21.74 5.83 3.85
N GLY A 4 -20.62 6.48 4.19
CA GLY A 4 -20.22 6.74 5.57
C GLY A 4 -19.96 5.47 6.40
N VAL A 5 -19.74 4.34 5.72
CA VAL A 5 -19.40 3.07 6.35
C VAL A 5 -17.92 3.09 6.71
N LYS A 6 -17.61 2.65 7.92
CA LYS A 6 -16.25 2.56 8.47
C LYS A 6 -16.13 1.29 9.29
N PHE A 7 -15.16 0.44 8.98
CA PHE A 7 -14.90 -0.79 9.73
C PHE A 7 -13.43 -1.19 9.68
N THR A 8 -13.02 -2.01 10.65
CA THR A 8 -11.67 -2.57 10.72
C THR A 8 -11.71 -4.03 10.29
N VAL A 9 -10.88 -4.41 9.33
CA VAL A 9 -10.72 -5.81 8.93
C VAL A 9 -9.81 -6.56 9.90
N LYS A 10 -9.78 -7.90 9.82
CA LYS A 10 -9.02 -8.75 10.76
C LYS A 10 -7.51 -8.45 10.77
N THR A 11 -6.98 -7.85 9.71
CA THR A 11 -5.59 -7.41 9.60
C THR A 11 -5.30 -6.12 10.37
N GLY A 12 -6.31 -5.48 10.97
CA GLY A 12 -6.19 -4.20 11.67
C GLY A 12 -6.32 -2.98 10.75
N GLU A 13 -6.47 -3.19 9.44
CA GLU A 13 -6.68 -2.11 8.48
C GLU A 13 -8.09 -1.53 8.59
N GLU A 14 -8.18 -0.20 8.52
CA GLU A 14 -9.43 0.54 8.55
C GLU A 14 -9.89 0.85 7.12
N ILE A 15 -11.09 0.34 6.77
CA ILE A 15 -11.73 0.59 5.48
C ILE A 15 -12.87 1.57 5.70
N PHE A 16 -12.90 2.62 4.89
CA PHE A 16 -13.97 3.59 4.90
C PHE A 16 -14.37 4.04 3.50
N PHE A 17 -15.62 4.47 3.41
CA PHE A 17 -16.27 4.90 2.18
C PHE A 17 -16.68 6.35 2.32
N ASP A 18 -16.42 7.14 1.29
CA ASP A 18 -16.74 8.57 1.31
C ASP A 18 -18.25 8.85 1.16
N ALA A 19 -18.61 10.13 1.05
CA ALA A 19 -20.00 10.55 0.88
C ALA A 19 -20.63 10.07 -0.44
N SER A 20 -19.81 9.82 -1.46
CA SER A 20 -20.20 9.24 -2.75
C SER A 20 -20.34 7.72 -2.67
N GLY A 21 -19.84 7.09 -1.59
CA GLY A 21 -19.80 5.64 -1.42
C GLY A 21 -18.60 5.00 -2.13
N ASP A 22 -17.60 5.79 -2.52
CA ASP A 22 -16.36 5.30 -3.09
C ASP A 22 -15.42 4.85 -1.97
N PRO A 23 -14.79 3.66 -2.08
CA PRO A 23 -13.82 3.21 -1.10
C PRO A 23 -12.54 4.05 -1.21
N VAL A 24 -11.93 4.33 -0.07
CA VAL A 24 -10.58 4.88 -0.07
C VAL A 24 -9.58 3.85 -0.54
N ALA A 25 -8.79 4.22 -1.54
CA ALA A 25 -7.80 3.37 -2.15
C ALA A 25 -6.54 3.32 -1.29
N ARG A 26 -6.25 2.12 -0.75
CA ARG A 26 -5.03 1.82 -0.02
C ARG A 26 -4.34 0.60 -0.62
N TYR A 27 -3.04 0.72 -0.88
CA TYR A 27 -2.25 -0.33 -1.51
C TYR A 27 -0.89 -0.45 -0.86
N ASP A 28 -0.42 -1.67 -0.65
CA ASP A 28 0.98 -1.92 -0.34
C ASP A 28 1.84 -1.73 -1.59
N LEU A 29 2.97 -1.04 -1.42
CA LEU A 29 4.01 -0.97 -2.44
C LEU A 29 5.02 -2.09 -2.18
N VAL A 30 5.14 -3.00 -3.15
CA VAL A 30 6.09 -4.11 -3.09
C VAL A 30 7.18 -3.95 -4.15
N ASN A 31 8.41 -4.26 -3.78
CA ASN A 31 9.54 -4.37 -4.69
C ASN A 31 9.90 -5.84 -4.88
N TRP A 32 10.11 -6.23 -6.13
CA TRP A 32 10.46 -7.58 -6.53
C TRP A 32 11.96 -7.75 -6.36
N GLN A 33 12.37 -8.57 -5.40
CA GLN A 33 13.76 -8.71 -5.01
C GLN A 33 14.25 -10.13 -5.26
N PRO A 34 15.49 -10.32 -5.73
CA PRO A 34 16.11 -11.64 -5.81
C PRO A 34 16.13 -12.29 -4.43
N ALA A 35 15.75 -13.55 -4.38
CA ALA A 35 15.99 -14.44 -3.27
C ALA A 35 16.95 -15.55 -3.72
N GLY A 36 17.72 -16.11 -2.79
CA GLY A 36 18.61 -17.23 -3.10
C GLY A 36 17.86 -18.37 -3.81
N ASN A 37 18.59 -19.14 -4.62
CA ASN A 37 18.08 -20.28 -5.39
C ASN A 37 16.99 -19.93 -6.41
N GLU A 38 17.20 -18.88 -7.23
CA GLU A 38 16.31 -18.48 -8.33
C GLU A 38 14.88 -18.09 -7.90
N ARG A 39 14.69 -17.76 -6.62
CA ARG A 39 13.40 -17.35 -6.07
C ARG A 39 13.24 -15.84 -6.12
N LEU A 40 11.99 -15.38 -6.10
CA LEU A 40 11.64 -13.97 -6.00
C LEU A 40 10.94 -13.71 -4.66
N HIS A 41 11.33 -12.64 -3.97
CA HIS A 41 10.63 -12.15 -2.79
C HIS A 41 9.92 -10.83 -3.10
N PHE A 42 8.66 -10.73 -2.70
CA PHE A 42 7.92 -9.47 -2.67
C PHE A 42 8.21 -8.78 -1.35
N LYS A 43 9.13 -7.80 -1.36
CA LYS A 43 9.44 -7.03 -0.16
C LYS A 43 8.53 -5.81 -0.12
N HIS A 44 7.78 -5.64 0.96
CA HIS A 44 7.07 -4.38 1.22
C HIS A 44 8.08 -3.26 1.38
N VAL A 45 7.92 -2.17 0.62
CA VAL A 45 8.82 -1.01 0.61
C VAL A 45 8.07 0.31 0.82
N GLY A 46 6.77 0.26 1.10
CA GLY A 46 5.96 1.46 1.29
C GLY A 46 4.49 1.21 1.01
N PHE A 47 3.73 2.28 0.82
CA PHE A 47 2.30 2.20 0.56
C PHE A 47 1.79 3.41 -0.23
N TYR A 48 0.61 3.24 -0.80
CA TYR A 48 -0.23 4.30 -1.30
C TYR A 48 -1.51 4.40 -0.45
N ASP A 49 -1.90 5.61 -0.04
CA ASP A 49 -3.14 5.88 0.69
C ASP A 49 -3.80 7.16 0.15
N SER A 50 -4.94 7.03 -0.53
CA SER A 50 -5.64 8.17 -1.14
C SER A 50 -6.28 9.14 -0.15
N SER A 51 -6.38 8.77 1.14
CA SER A 51 -6.94 9.63 2.18
C SER A 51 -6.00 10.75 2.63
N LEU A 52 -4.71 10.62 2.35
CA LEU A 52 -3.68 11.58 2.77
C LEU A 52 -3.57 12.77 1.81
N SER A 53 -2.83 13.81 2.23
CA SER A 53 -2.51 14.96 1.35
C SER A 53 -1.71 14.48 0.14
N SER A 54 -1.81 15.20 -0.98
CA SER A 54 -1.18 14.82 -2.25
C SER A 54 0.31 14.45 -2.11
N GLU A 55 1.09 15.13 -1.27
CA GLU A 55 2.50 14.81 -1.04
C GLU A 55 2.73 13.56 -0.18
N GLN A 56 1.74 13.19 0.63
CA GLN A 56 1.83 12.10 1.59
C GLN A 56 1.23 10.78 1.09
N ARG A 57 0.40 10.84 0.03
CA ARG A 57 -0.30 9.67 -0.52
C ARG A 57 0.63 8.52 -0.87
N LEU A 58 1.84 8.81 -1.36
CA LEU A 58 2.82 7.78 -1.70
C LEU A 58 4.01 7.88 -0.75
N GLN A 59 4.19 6.85 0.08
CA GLN A 59 5.34 6.69 0.96
C GLN A 59 6.23 5.56 0.44
N VAL A 60 7.52 5.84 0.23
CA VAL A 60 8.49 4.85 -0.26
C VAL A 60 9.73 4.86 0.62
N ASN A 61 10.04 3.72 1.23
CA ASN A 61 11.32 3.50 1.89
C ASN A 61 12.38 3.12 0.86
N LYS A 62 13.11 4.13 0.37
CA LYS A 62 14.16 3.96 -0.66
C LYS A 62 15.30 3.05 -0.23
N GLU A 63 15.61 2.96 1.06
CA GLU A 63 16.67 2.09 1.59
C GLU A 63 16.32 0.60 1.47
N GLN A 64 15.02 0.29 1.37
CA GLN A 64 14.54 -1.08 1.23
C GLN A 64 14.36 -1.50 -0.23
N VAL A 65 14.47 -0.58 -1.19
CA VAL A 65 14.32 -0.88 -2.62
C VAL A 65 15.64 -1.38 -3.20
N LEU A 66 15.58 -2.49 -3.95
CA LEU A 66 16.68 -2.97 -4.77
C LEU A 66 16.38 -2.67 -6.23
N TRP A 67 17.29 -1.96 -6.88
CA TRP A 67 17.22 -1.64 -8.30
C TRP A 67 18.08 -2.63 -9.09
N ALA A 68 17.58 -3.10 -10.22
CA ALA A 68 18.38 -3.92 -11.13
C ALA A 68 19.45 -3.03 -11.79
N GLY A 69 20.73 -3.23 -11.44
CA GLY A 69 21.83 -2.51 -12.09
C GLY A 69 22.91 -1.91 -11.20
N ASN A 70 23.03 -2.31 -9.93
CA ASN A 70 24.26 -2.12 -9.15
C ASN A 70 25.03 -3.42 -9.03
#